data_AF-A0A2D5XYN8-F1
#
_entry.id   AF-A0A2D5XYN8-F1
#
_cell.length_a   1.000
_cell.length_b   1.000
_cell.length_c   1.000
_cell.angle_alpha   90.00
_cell.angle_beta   90.00
_cell.angle_gamma   90.00
#
_symmetry.space_group_name_H-M   'P 1'
#
loop_
_entity.id
_entity.type
_entity.pdbx_description
1 polymer ?
#
loop_
_entity_poly.entity_id
_entity_poly.type
_entity_poly.pdbx_seq_one_letter_code
_entity_poly.pdbx_strand_id
1 'polypeptide(L)'
;MTSKLVRDNIPDIIKADNKTPATHIADQKEYHEALNSNHESVGVANDQRSLSIQKLQEETQEFIKEPNQEELADIYQVLDAIITEKGWDKQEIINTQQQKAKQRGSFSKRIILDTIEEKGGNN
;
A
#
# COMPACT_ATOMS: atom_id res chain seq x y z
N MET A 1 8.89 -11.40 -12.49
CA MET A 1 8.55 -9.95 -12.41
C MET A 1 7.29 -9.86 -11.58
N THR A 2 7.25 -8.96 -10.60
CA THR A 2 6.12 -8.89 -9.67
C THR A 2 5.27 -7.69 -10.06
N SER A 3 4.09 -7.95 -10.62
CA SER A 3 3.07 -6.93 -10.85
C SER A 3 2.62 -6.33 -9.51
N LYS A 4 2.53 -5.01 -9.43
CA LYS A 4 2.25 -4.29 -8.17
C LYS A 4 1.05 -3.37 -8.31
N LEU A 5 0.17 -3.37 -7.30
CA LEU A 5 -0.89 -2.36 -7.20
C LEU A 5 -0.28 -0.99 -6.94
N VAL A 6 -0.54 -0.03 -7.83
CA VAL A 6 -0.04 1.34 -7.72
C VAL A 6 -1.18 2.33 -7.58
N ARG A 7 -0.85 3.54 -7.10
CA ARG A 7 -1.83 4.62 -7.00
C ARG A 7 -2.22 5.15 -8.38
N ASP A 8 -3.43 5.70 -8.48
CA ASP A 8 -4.11 6.01 -9.73
C ASP A 8 -3.34 6.94 -10.68
N ASN A 9 -2.45 7.80 -10.17
CA ASN A 9 -1.67 8.74 -10.99
C ASN A 9 -0.20 8.30 -11.14
N ILE A 10 0.21 7.16 -10.58
CA ILE A 10 1.58 6.63 -10.72
C ILE A 10 1.95 6.39 -12.19
N PRO A 11 1.08 5.84 -13.06
CA PRO A 11 1.42 5.69 -14.47
C PRO A 11 1.74 7.03 -15.15
N ASP A 12 1.02 8.10 -14.79
CA ASP A 12 1.25 9.41 -15.39
C ASP A 12 2.53 10.08 -14.85
N ILE A 13 2.87 9.85 -13.57
CA ILE A 13 4.16 10.27 -13.00
C ILE A 13 5.32 9.56 -13.71
N ILE A 14 5.22 8.24 -13.96
CA ILE A 14 6.25 7.48 -14.68
C ILE A 14 6.43 8.01 -16.11
N LYS A 15 5.33 8.36 -16.80
CA LYS A 15 5.37 8.98 -18.14
C LYS A 15 6.04 10.35 -18.12
N ALA A 16 5.80 11.15 -17.09
CA ALA A 16 6.43 12.46 -16.92
C ALA A 16 7.96 12.35 -16.74
N ASP A 17 8.43 11.25 -16.14
CA ASP A 17 9.86 10.92 -15.98
C ASP A 17 10.48 10.27 -17.24
N ASN A 18 9.89 10.45 -18.43
CA ASN A 18 10.34 9.88 -19.72
C ASN A 18 10.42 8.34 -19.76
N LYS A 19 9.68 7.65 -18.90
CA LYS A 19 9.57 6.19 -18.89
C LYS A 19 8.20 5.75 -19.43
N THR A 20 8.09 4.50 -19.84
CA THR A 20 6.86 3.91 -20.35
C THR A 20 6.35 2.84 -19.37
N PRO A 21 5.26 3.09 -18.64
CA PRO A 21 4.67 2.08 -17.76
C PRO A 21 3.76 1.14 -18.57
N ALA A 22 3.89 -0.17 -18.36
CA ALA A 22 2.91 -1.16 -18.76
C ALA A 22 1.95 -1.43 -17.59
N THR A 23 0.66 -1.22 -17.81
CA THR A 23 -0.35 -1.32 -16.75
C THR A 23 -1.63 -1.97 -17.25
N HIS A 24 -2.34 -2.64 -16.35
CA HIS A 24 -3.72 -3.08 -16.56
C HIS A 24 -4.61 -2.73 -15.35
N ILE A 25 -5.91 -2.92 -15.49
CA ILE A 25 -6.88 -2.72 -14.40
C ILE A 25 -7.20 -4.08 -13.80
N ALA A 26 -6.99 -4.24 -12.49
CA ALA A 26 -7.28 -5.47 -11.81
C ALA A 26 -8.78 -5.76 -11.72
N ASP A 27 -9.13 -7.02 -11.91
CA ASP A 27 -10.46 -7.51 -11.52
C ASP A 27 -10.61 -7.55 -9.98
N GLN A 28 -11.79 -7.94 -9.48
CA GLN A 28 -12.03 -7.94 -8.03
C GLN A 28 -11.06 -8.88 -7.28
N LYS A 29 -10.81 -10.06 -7.83
CA LYS A 29 -9.96 -11.08 -7.19
C LYS A 29 -8.50 -10.62 -7.22
N GLU A 30 -8.02 -10.18 -8.38
CA GLU A 30 -6.67 -9.68 -8.58
C GLU A 30 -6.39 -8.44 -7.73
N TYR A 31 -7.39 -7.56 -7.56
CA TYR A 31 -7.26 -6.39 -6.68
C TYR A 31 -7.08 -6.80 -5.21
N HIS A 32 -7.83 -7.80 -4.75
CA HIS A 32 -7.65 -8.35 -3.40
C HIS A 32 -6.28 -9.03 -3.23
N GLU A 33 -5.86 -9.84 -4.20
CA GLU A 33 -4.54 -10.49 -4.18
C GLU A 33 -3.40 -9.47 -4.21
N ALA A 34 -3.54 -8.39 -4.98
CA ALA A 34 -2.54 -7.33 -5.09
C ALA A 34 -2.46 -6.41 -3.86
N LEU A 35 -3.56 -6.23 -3.11
CA LEU A 35 -3.52 -5.57 -1.80
C LEU A 35 -2.70 -6.40 -0.79
N ASN A 36 -2.85 -7.73 -0.84
CA ASN A 36 -2.22 -8.66 0.10
C ASN A 36 -0.75 -8.97 -0.25
N SER A 37 -0.36 -8.88 -1.53
CA SER A 37 0.98 -9.24 -2.01
C SER A 37 2.04 -8.17 -1.86
N ASN A 38 1.68 -6.93 -1.48
CA ASN A 38 2.64 -5.84 -1.23
C ASN A 38 3.50 -6.01 0.03
N HIS A 39 3.40 -7.16 0.71
CA HIS A 39 4.19 -7.46 1.90
C HIS A 39 5.60 -7.93 1.51
N GLU A 40 6.53 -6.99 1.34
CA GLU A 40 7.96 -7.30 1.25
C GLU A 40 8.39 -8.00 2.56
N SER A 41 9.04 -9.17 2.45
CA SER A 41 9.50 -9.97 3.59
C SER A 41 10.25 -9.10 4.59
N VAL A 42 9.63 -8.84 5.73
CA VAL A 42 10.30 -8.26 6.89
C VAL A 42 11.21 -9.34 7.45
N GLY A 43 12.48 -9.32 7.04
CA GLY A 43 13.53 -10.16 7.60
C GLY A 43 13.62 -9.92 9.10
N VAL A 44 13.22 -10.92 9.88
CA VAL A 44 13.27 -10.89 11.35
C VAL A 44 14.70 -11.21 11.78
N ALA A 45 15.49 -10.16 12.00
CA ALA A 45 16.73 -10.24 12.75
C ALA A 45 16.85 -8.99 13.63
N ASN A 46 16.62 -9.17 14.93
CA ASN A 46 16.81 -8.19 16.01
C ASN A 46 15.86 -6.98 16.03
N ASP A 47 14.55 -7.24 15.99
CA ASP A 47 13.54 -6.20 15.88
C ASP A 47 13.08 -5.67 17.24
N GLN A 48 13.61 -4.53 17.67
CA GLN A 48 13.11 -3.78 18.83
C GLN A 48 11.92 -2.89 18.45
N ARG A 49 10.91 -3.49 17.81
CA ARG A 49 9.66 -2.80 17.46
C ARG A 49 8.78 -2.65 18.69
N SER A 50 8.10 -1.50 18.82
CA SER A 50 7.06 -1.30 19.84
C SER A 50 6.03 -2.44 19.74
N LEU A 51 5.51 -2.91 20.89
CA LEU A 51 4.49 -3.97 20.96
C LEU A 51 3.30 -3.72 20.02
N SER A 52 2.90 -2.45 19.85
CA SER A 52 1.82 -2.04 18.94
C SER A 52 2.11 -2.36 17.47
N ILE A 53 3.38 -2.31 17.04
CA ILE A 53 3.75 -2.70 15.67
C ILE A 53 3.75 -4.22 15.51
N GLN A 54 4.14 -4.97 16.53
CA GLN A 54 4.02 -6.43 16.51
C GLN A 54 2.54 -6.84 16.42
N LYS A 55 1.67 -6.21 17.21
CA LYS A 55 0.23 -6.47 17.15
C LYS A 55 -0.37 -6.09 15.78
N LEU A 56 0.08 -5.00 15.15
CA LEU A 56 -0.38 -4.65 13.80
C LEU A 56 -0.04 -5.74 12.78
N GLN A 57 1.14 -6.35 12.90
CA GLN A 57 1.53 -7.45 12.02
C GLN A 57 0.68 -8.69 12.25
N GLU A 58 0.31 -9.00 13.50
CA GLU A 58 -0.59 -10.09 13.87
C GLU A 58 -1.98 -9.90 13.26
N GLU A 59 -2.66 -8.78 13.54
CA GLU A 59 -4.02 -8.51 13.01
C GLU A 59 -4.04 -8.49 11.46
N THR A 60 -2.96 -7.99 10.84
CA THR A 60 -2.84 -8.00 9.38
C THR A 60 -2.73 -9.42 8.85
N GLN A 61 -2.01 -10.31 9.53
CA GLN A 61 -1.92 -11.73 9.14
C GLN A 61 -3.25 -12.45 9.32
N GLU A 62 -4.00 -12.13 10.38
CA GLU A 62 -5.33 -12.69 10.63
C GLU A 62 -6.32 -12.23 9.54
N PHE A 63 -6.36 -10.93 9.20
CA PHE A 63 -7.16 -10.42 8.09
C PHE A 63 -6.79 -11.05 6.72
N ILE A 64 -5.50 -11.28 6.46
CA ILE A 64 -5.05 -11.95 5.23
C ILE A 64 -5.58 -13.40 5.18
N LYS A 65 -5.58 -14.09 6.32
CA LYS A 65 -6.02 -15.48 6.44
C LYS A 65 -7.55 -15.60 6.35
N GLU A 66 -8.28 -14.70 7.00
CA GLU A 66 -9.74 -14.70 7.08
C GLU A 66 -10.30 -13.27 6.92
N PRO A 67 -10.48 -12.80 5.67
CA PRO A 67 -10.85 -11.40 5.42
C PRO A 67 -12.30 -11.13 5.82
N ASN A 68 -12.50 -10.62 7.03
CA ASN A 68 -13.80 -10.28 7.59
C ASN A 68 -13.79 -8.90 8.29
N GLN A 69 -14.97 -8.45 8.74
CA GLN A 69 -15.14 -7.12 9.35
C GLN A 69 -14.52 -7.00 10.75
N GLU A 70 -14.42 -8.10 11.50
CA GLU A 70 -13.87 -8.15 12.86
C GLU A 70 -12.36 -7.94 12.78
N GLU A 71 -11.66 -8.72 11.95
CA GLU A 71 -10.21 -8.58 11.74
C GLU A 71 -9.81 -7.18 11.24
N LEU A 72 -10.63 -6.60 10.36
CA LEU A 72 -10.41 -5.22 9.92
C LEU A 72 -10.60 -4.21 11.05
N ALA A 73 -11.57 -4.44 11.94
CA ALA A 73 -11.80 -3.59 13.10
C ALA A 73 -10.63 -3.69 14.09
N ASP A 74 -10.06 -4.87 14.27
CA ASP A 74 -8.88 -5.08 15.12
C ASP A 74 -7.65 -4.36 14.55
N ILE A 75 -7.44 -4.38 13.22
CA ILE A 75 -6.44 -3.53 12.56
C ILE A 75 -6.66 -2.05 12.88
N TYR A 76 -7.90 -1.55 12.77
CA TYR A 76 -8.20 -0.15 13.10
C TYR A 76 -7.92 0.19 14.57
N GLN A 77 -8.23 -0.73 15.49
CA GLN A 77 -7.96 -0.56 16.91
C GLN A 77 -6.46 -0.43 17.19
N VAL A 78 -5.65 -1.27 16.55
CA VAL A 78 -4.19 -1.20 16.69
C VAL A 78 -3.64 0.08 16.08
N LEU A 79 -4.15 0.54 14.93
CA LEU A 79 -3.76 1.83 14.36
C LEU A 79 -4.07 2.99 15.31
N ASP A 80 -5.25 3.01 15.95
CA ASP A 80 -5.60 4.04 16.93
C ASP A 80 -4.68 4.01 18.16
N ALA A 81 -4.26 2.81 18.60
CA ALA A 81 -3.27 2.65 19.67
C ALA A 81 -1.90 3.22 19.26
N ILE A 82 -1.44 2.96 18.02
CA ILE A 82 -0.18 3.50 17.49
C ILE A 82 -0.24 5.03 17.40
N ILE A 83 -1.34 5.59 16.89
CA ILE A 83 -1.55 7.05 16.80
C ILE A 83 -1.40 7.68 18.19
N THR A 84 -2.05 7.08 19.19
CA THR A 84 -1.99 7.53 20.58
C THR A 84 -0.58 7.41 21.16
N GLU A 85 0.09 6.26 20.98
CA GLU A 85 1.47 6.03 21.47
C GLU A 85 2.46 7.05 20.88
N LYS A 86 2.30 7.40 19.60
CA LYS A 86 3.17 8.35 18.90
C LYS A 86 2.78 9.81 19.13
N GLY A 87 1.66 10.08 19.79
CA GLY A 87 1.13 11.43 19.98
C GLY A 87 0.74 12.12 18.67
N TRP A 88 0.33 11.35 17.66
CA TRP A 88 -0.10 11.89 16.37
C TRP A 88 -1.56 12.31 16.39
N ASP A 89 -1.89 13.30 15.57
CA ASP A 89 -3.27 13.71 15.37
C ASP A 89 -3.92 12.89 14.23
N LYS A 90 -5.08 12.29 14.52
CA LYS A 90 -5.82 11.45 13.56
C LYS A 90 -6.29 12.27 12.35
N GLN A 91 -6.68 13.53 12.54
CA GLN A 91 -7.13 14.39 11.45
C GLN A 91 -5.96 14.80 10.53
N GLU A 92 -4.77 15.04 11.07
CA GLU A 92 -3.55 15.29 10.30
C GLU A 92 -3.13 14.08 9.45
N ILE A 93 -3.29 12.86 9.98
CA ILE A 93 -3.06 11.62 9.22
C ILE A 93 -4.02 11.54 8.03
N ILE A 94 -5.31 11.80 8.25
CA ILE A 94 -6.33 11.82 7.20
C ILE A 94 -6.01 12.90 6.17
N ASN A 95 -5.64 14.11 6.61
CA ASN A 95 -5.26 15.20 5.71
C ASN A 95 -4.04 14.83 4.85
N THR A 96 -3.04 14.18 5.46
CA THR A 96 -1.86 13.67 4.76
C THR A 96 -2.25 12.61 3.72
N GLN A 97 -3.16 11.70 4.06
CA GLN A 97 -3.69 10.69 3.14
C GLN A 97 -4.39 11.35 1.94
N GLN A 98 -5.23 12.36 2.18
CA GLN A 98 -5.93 13.11 1.13
C GLN A 98 -4.98 13.89 0.23
N GLN A 99 -3.96 14.54 0.79
CA GLN A 99 -2.93 15.24 0.00
C GLN A 99 -2.15 14.27 -0.89
N LYS A 100 -1.75 13.11 -0.36
CA LYS A 100 -1.10 12.05 -1.16
C LYS A 100 -2.02 11.52 -2.25
N ALA A 101 -3.32 11.39 -1.97
CA ALA A 101 -4.31 10.99 -2.97
C ALA A 101 -4.47 12.04 -4.09
N LYS A 102 -4.46 13.34 -3.76
CA LYS A 102 -4.48 14.42 -4.77
C LYS A 102 -3.23 14.41 -5.65
N GLN A 103 -2.06 14.18 -5.06
CA GLN A 103 -0.79 14.19 -5.80
C GLN A 103 -0.56 12.93 -6.63
N ARG A 104 -0.77 11.75 -6.03
CA ARG A 104 -0.37 10.45 -6.60
C ARG A 104 -1.55 9.57 -7.00
N GLY A 105 -2.77 9.99 -6.74
CA GLY A 105 -3.97 9.16 -6.88
C GLY A 105 -4.30 8.35 -5.62
N SER A 106 -5.54 7.89 -5.53
CA SER A 106 -5.96 6.84 -4.59
C SER A 106 -5.65 5.46 -5.19
N PHE A 107 -6.28 4.40 -4.70
CA PHE A 107 -6.24 3.06 -5.31
C PHE A 107 -7.56 2.72 -6.01
N SER A 108 -8.38 3.74 -6.31
CA SER A 108 -9.77 3.56 -6.72
C SER A 108 -9.89 2.99 -8.13
N LYS A 109 -8.89 3.24 -9.00
CA LYS A 109 -8.86 2.69 -10.36
C LYS A 109 -8.26 1.29 -10.43
N ARG A 110 -7.76 0.73 -9.31
CA ARG A 110 -7.22 -0.64 -9.25
C ARG A 110 -6.13 -0.93 -10.29
N ILE A 111 -5.22 0.03 -10.47
CA ILE A 111 -4.19 -0.06 -11.50
C ILE A 111 -3.05 -0.96 -11.02
N ILE A 112 -2.76 -2.00 -11.79
CA ILE A 112 -1.60 -2.85 -11.61
C ILE A 112 -0.51 -2.38 -12.57
N LEU A 113 0.70 -2.18 -12.05
CA LEU A 113 1.90 -1.90 -12.82
C LEU A 113 2.68 -3.20 -13.03
N ASP A 114 2.84 -3.59 -14.29
CA ASP A 114 3.53 -4.81 -14.68
C ASP A 114 5.02 -4.58 -14.90
N THR A 115 5.36 -3.56 -15.71
CA THR A 115 6.74 -3.20 -16.02
C THR A 115 6.90 -1.69 -16.24
N ILE A 116 8.15 -1.22 -16.11
CA ILE A 116 8.55 0.13 -16.50
C ILE A 116 9.68 -0.02 -17.52
N GLU A 117 9.50 0.49 -18.72
CA GLU A 117 10.52 0.54 -19.76
C GLU A 117 11.13 1.94 -19.82
N GLU A 118 12.46 2.04 -19.92
CA GLU A 118 13.10 3.31 -20.26
C GLU A 118 12.96 3.54 -21.76
N LYS A 119 12.57 4.75 -22.19
CA LYS A 119 12.69 5.10 -23.60
C LYS A 119 14.17 4.99 -23.96
N GLY A 120 14.53 3.95 -24.72
CA GLY A 120 15.86 3.79 -25.27
C GLY A 120 16.27 5.10 -25.92
N GLY A 121 17.32 5.71 -25.39
CA GLY A 121 18.01 6.78 -26.09
C GLY A 121 18.53 6.21 -27.40
N ASN A 122 17.78 6.40 -28.48
CA ASN A 122 18.35 6.31 -29.81
C ASN A 122 19.34 7.47 -29.94
N ASN A 123 20.59 7.19 -29.58
CA ASN A 123 21.76 7.95 -29.99
C ASN A 123 21.99 7.75 -31.49
#